data_AF-A0A4Y2MLH9-F1
#
_entry.id   AF-A0A4Y2MLH9-F1
#
_cell.length_a   1.000
_cell.length_b   1.000
_cell.length_c   1.000
_cell.angle_alpha   90.00
_cell.angle_beta   90.00
_cell.angle_gamma   90.00
#
_symmetry.space_group_name_H-M   'P 1'
#
loop_
_entity.id
_entity.type
_entity.pdbx_description
1 polymer ?
#
loop_
_entity_poly.entity_id
_entity_poly.type
_entity_poly.pdbx_seq_one_letter_code
_entity_poly.pdbx_strand_id
1 'polypeptide(L)'
;MEAWGGEEPPLESNPDYTGRTWTPPHRTFGNHLFLNWSNPLLQLEMRSVLELWLSQGIDGFYMKHLENIHVADSDHIAQILHQWRQMLDKYSVNSTRKLLMVSHDSIKYLQSVMDPLTFLAVPPMFDMVDASLNLKSNGSDLRIGGEVEDIRKFWTQFAFTPPIVWHMGSVETMRLNSRIGGDSNMAALFLLTILPGSFSTFYGDEIGMQDSIDLITSEVRQNI
;
A
#
# COMPACT_ATOMS: atom_id res chain seq x y z
N MET A 1 25.40 -25.85 -32.05
CA MET A 1 25.28 -24.97 -30.87
C MET A 1 24.77 -25.86 -29.76
N GLU A 2 25.66 -26.32 -28.90
CA GLU A 2 25.38 -27.25 -27.81
C GLU A 2 24.62 -26.57 -26.68
N ALA A 3 23.58 -27.24 -26.18
CA ALA A 3 22.85 -26.86 -24.99
C ALA A 3 23.66 -27.26 -23.76
N TRP A 4 23.91 -26.31 -22.86
CA TRP A 4 24.57 -26.56 -21.58
C TRP A 4 23.61 -27.31 -20.64
N GLY A 5 23.76 -28.62 -20.55
CA GLY A 5 23.22 -29.45 -19.47
C GLY A 5 24.30 -29.66 -18.42
N GLY A 6 24.22 -28.94 -17.31
CA GLY A 6 24.99 -29.23 -16.10
C GLY A 6 24.02 -29.56 -14.98
N GLU A 7 24.08 -30.79 -14.45
CA GLU A 7 23.39 -31.14 -13.20
C GLU A 7 24.05 -30.41 -12.02
N GLU A 8 23.21 -29.89 -11.13
CA GLU A 8 23.60 -29.17 -9.92
C GLU A 8 24.31 -30.13 -8.94
N PRO A 9 25.44 -29.74 -8.31
CA PRO A 9 26.16 -30.63 -7.41
C PRO A 9 25.35 -30.90 -6.12
N PRO A 10 25.41 -32.14 -5.57
CA PRO A 10 24.64 -32.48 -4.38
C PRO A 10 25.15 -31.73 -3.14
N LEU A 11 24.20 -31.25 -2.32
CA LEU A 11 24.44 -30.51 -1.08
C LEU A 11 25.24 -31.37 -0.08
N GLU A 12 26.29 -30.80 0.52
CA GLU A 12 26.97 -31.42 1.67
C GLU A 12 26.03 -31.48 2.87
N SER A 13 25.87 -32.67 3.45
CA SER A 13 25.03 -32.88 4.63
C SER A 13 25.74 -32.35 5.88
N ASN A 14 25.23 -31.25 6.45
CA ASN A 14 25.69 -30.77 7.76
C ASN A 14 24.88 -31.45 8.89
N PRO A 15 25.51 -32.23 9.77
CA PRO A 15 24.83 -33.05 10.78
C PRO A 15 24.21 -32.26 11.94
N ASP A 16 24.49 -30.96 12.11
CA ASP A 16 23.94 -30.14 13.20
C ASP A 16 22.48 -29.70 13.00
N TYR A 17 21.84 -30.07 11.88
CA TYR A 17 20.54 -29.52 11.46
C TYR A 17 19.42 -30.57 11.27
N THR A 18 19.46 -31.69 11.98
CA THR A 18 18.38 -32.69 11.91
C THR A 18 17.24 -32.35 12.87
N GLY A 19 16.09 -31.91 12.37
CA GLY A 19 14.82 -31.94 13.15
C GLY A 19 13.90 -30.73 13.05
N ARG A 20 14.25 -29.67 12.32
CA ARG A 20 13.30 -28.59 11.99
C ARG A 20 12.85 -28.76 10.54
N THR A 21 11.55 -28.94 10.30
CA THR A 21 10.96 -28.82 8.97
C THR A 21 11.15 -27.39 8.48
N TRP A 22 12.21 -27.16 7.73
CA TRP A 22 12.47 -25.89 7.06
C TRP A 22 11.79 -25.92 5.71
N THR A 23 10.80 -25.05 5.50
CA THR A 23 10.42 -24.67 4.14
C THR A 23 11.56 -23.84 3.56
N PRO A 24 12.08 -24.17 2.37
CA PRO A 24 13.12 -23.37 1.74
C PRO A 24 12.64 -21.91 1.60
N PRO A 25 13.46 -20.89 1.91
CA PRO A 25 13.15 -19.49 1.70
C PRO A 25 13.09 -19.15 0.21
N HIS A 26 13.31 -20.12 -0.66
CA HIS A 26 13.27 -19.99 -2.11
C HIS A 26 12.47 -21.17 -2.66
N ARG A 27 11.14 -21.04 -2.69
CA ARG A 27 10.32 -21.78 -3.65
C ARG A 27 9.85 -20.83 -4.73
N THR A 28 10.34 -21.11 -5.93
CA THR A 28 10.07 -20.48 -7.21
C THR A 28 8.63 -20.71 -7.61
N PHE A 29 7.76 -19.73 -7.36
CA PHE A 29 6.73 -19.14 -8.23
C PHE A 29 6.08 -18.01 -7.41
N GLY A 30 6.69 -16.83 -7.47
CA GLY A 30 6.34 -15.66 -6.64
C GLY A 30 7.61 -14.93 -6.21
N ASN A 31 7.98 -13.89 -6.94
CA ASN A 31 9.32 -13.31 -6.95
C ASN A 31 9.58 -12.29 -5.82
N HIS A 32 8.90 -12.42 -4.67
CA HIS A 32 8.92 -11.38 -3.63
C HIS A 32 9.74 -11.83 -2.41
N LEU A 33 10.89 -11.19 -2.22
CA LEU A 33 11.67 -11.26 -0.98
C LEU A 33 11.04 -10.32 0.04
N PHE A 34 10.71 -10.84 1.22
CA PHE A 34 10.22 -10.04 2.33
C PHE A 34 11.37 -9.63 3.26
N LEU A 35 11.39 -8.35 3.62
CA LEU A 35 12.37 -7.82 4.56
C LEU A 35 11.91 -8.09 5.99
N ASN A 36 12.80 -8.63 6.84
CA ASN A 36 12.51 -8.87 8.25
C ASN A 36 12.70 -7.59 9.07
N TRP A 37 11.60 -6.88 9.33
CA TRP A 37 11.56 -5.62 10.08
C TRP A 37 11.87 -5.75 11.57
N SER A 38 11.96 -6.97 12.10
CA SER A 38 12.44 -7.21 13.46
C SER A 38 13.96 -7.05 13.59
N ASN A 39 14.69 -7.05 12.46
CA ASN A 39 16.13 -6.86 12.48
C ASN A 39 16.47 -5.37 12.68
N PRO A 40 17.15 -4.97 13.77
CA PRO A 40 17.50 -3.58 14.01
C PRO A 40 18.43 -3.01 12.93
N LEU A 41 19.29 -3.84 12.31
CA LEU A 41 20.15 -3.38 11.21
C LEU A 41 19.33 -2.95 10.00
N LEU A 42 18.26 -3.69 9.68
CA LEU A 42 17.36 -3.29 8.60
C LEU A 42 16.67 -1.96 8.93
N GLN A 43 16.17 -1.78 10.15
CA GLN A 43 15.53 -0.52 10.55
C GLN A 43 16.48 0.67 10.44
N LEU A 44 17.76 0.49 10.78
CA LEU A 44 18.80 1.51 10.61
C LEU A 44 19.02 1.84 9.13
N GLU A 45 19.18 0.84 8.27
CA GLU A 45 19.36 1.05 6.82
C GLU A 45 18.15 1.75 6.20
N MET A 46 16.93 1.30 6.53
CA MET A 46 15.70 1.93 6.04
C MET A 46 15.56 3.38 6.54
N ARG A 47 16.00 3.67 7.76
CA ARG A 47 16.06 5.05 8.26
C ARG A 47 17.01 5.90 7.42
N SER A 48 18.21 5.40 7.12
CA SER A 48 19.18 6.11 6.26
C SER A 48 18.63 6.38 4.86
N VAL A 49 17.86 5.44 4.29
CA VAL A 49 17.16 5.64 3.01
C VAL A 49 16.13 6.76 3.11
N LEU A 50 15.30 6.79 4.16
CA LEU A 50 14.30 7.84 4.32
C LEU A 50 14.97 9.22 4.54
N GLU A 51 16.03 9.29 5.34
CA GLU A 51 16.81 10.52 5.54
C GLU A 51 17.45 11.02 4.25
N LEU A 52 17.96 10.12 3.40
CA LEU A 52 18.49 10.48 2.09
C LEU A 52 17.44 11.21 1.26
N TRP A 53 16.24 10.65 1.12
CA TRP A 53 15.18 11.29 0.34
C TRP A 53 14.71 12.61 0.96
N LEU A 54 14.58 12.69 2.28
CA LEU A 54 14.24 13.94 2.97
C LEU A 54 15.30 15.02 2.75
N SER A 55 16.58 14.66 2.68
CA SER A 55 17.66 15.60 2.37
C SER A 55 17.59 16.15 0.93
N GLN A 56 16.96 15.40 0.00
CA GLN A 56 16.70 15.86 -1.37
C GLN A 56 15.48 16.79 -1.46
N GLY A 57 14.76 17.02 -0.36
CA GLY A 57 13.66 17.97 -0.28
C GLY A 57 12.27 17.41 -0.59
N ILE A 58 12.07 16.08 -0.55
CA ILE A 58 10.72 15.52 -0.69
C ILE A 58 9.78 16.00 0.42
N ASP A 59 8.48 16.03 0.15
CA ASP A 59 7.47 16.56 1.09
C ASP A 59 6.82 15.52 1.99
N GLY A 60 7.06 14.22 1.76
CA GLY A 60 6.46 13.18 2.58
C GLY A 60 6.56 11.78 1.98
N PHE A 61 5.95 10.82 2.66
CA PHE A 61 5.92 9.42 2.24
C PHE A 61 4.49 8.86 2.31
N TYR A 62 4.19 7.97 1.37
CA TYR A 62 3.00 7.14 1.40
C TYR A 62 3.39 5.70 1.77
N MET A 63 2.95 5.27 2.95
CA MET A 63 3.16 3.91 3.46
C MET A 63 2.02 3.01 2.98
N LYS A 64 2.26 2.32 1.86
CA LYS A 64 1.33 1.34 1.29
C LYS A 64 1.68 -0.08 1.75
N HIS A 65 0.68 -0.95 1.85
CA HIS A 65 0.84 -2.37 2.16
C HIS A 65 1.47 -2.67 3.52
N LEU A 66 1.09 -1.92 4.56
CA LEU A 66 1.56 -2.25 5.92
C LEU A 66 1.10 -3.65 6.36
N GLU A 67 0.04 -4.19 5.77
CA GLU A 67 -0.40 -5.57 5.96
C GLU A 67 0.61 -6.62 5.52
N ASN A 68 1.57 -6.26 4.65
CA ASN A 68 2.64 -7.15 4.17
C ASN A 68 3.96 -6.97 4.94
N ILE A 69 3.99 -6.13 5.99
CA ILE A 69 5.20 -5.93 6.77
C ILE A 69 5.49 -7.17 7.63
N HIS A 70 6.70 -7.71 7.52
CA HIS A 70 7.09 -8.91 8.24
C HIS A 70 7.83 -8.55 9.53
N VAL A 71 7.15 -8.75 10.66
CA VAL A 71 7.66 -8.53 12.02
C VAL A 71 7.42 -9.77 12.88
N ALA A 72 8.24 -9.97 13.90
CA ALA A 72 8.08 -11.05 14.87
C ALA A 72 6.91 -10.79 15.83
N ASP A 73 6.63 -9.52 16.09
CA ASP A 73 5.52 -9.04 16.93
C ASP A 73 4.87 -7.85 16.23
N SER A 74 3.55 -7.91 16.06
CA SER A 74 2.75 -6.90 15.37
C SER A 74 2.77 -5.55 16.09
N ASP A 75 2.96 -5.54 17.41
CA ASP A 75 3.07 -4.30 18.18
C ASP A 75 4.37 -3.53 17.85
N HIS A 76 5.40 -4.21 17.32
CA HIS A 76 6.60 -3.53 16.82
C HIS A 76 6.32 -2.62 15.63
N ILE A 77 5.25 -2.86 14.85
CA ILE A 77 4.88 -1.98 13.73
C ILE A 77 4.57 -0.58 14.25
N ALA A 78 3.85 -0.45 15.37
CA ALA A 78 3.55 0.85 15.98
C ALA A 78 4.82 1.59 16.40
N GLN A 79 5.83 0.87 16.90
CA GLN A 79 7.13 1.45 17.26
C GLN A 79 7.88 1.95 16.02
N ILE A 80 7.88 1.18 14.93
CA ILE A 80 8.50 1.57 13.64
C ILE A 80 7.82 2.83 13.09
N LEU A 81 6.49 2.86 13.06
CA LEU A 81 5.71 4.02 12.62
C LEU A 81 5.99 5.25 13.48
N HIS A 82 6.12 5.08 14.80
CA HIS A 82 6.48 6.17 15.71
C HIS A 82 7.86 6.75 15.40
N GLN A 83 8.86 5.89 15.14
CA GLN A 83 10.19 6.34 14.74
C GLN A 83 10.17 7.14 13.43
N TRP A 84 9.37 6.70 12.45
CA TRP A 84 9.22 7.43 11.19
C TRP A 84 8.53 8.77 11.38
N ARG A 85 7.46 8.84 12.19
CA ARG A 85 6.80 10.10 12.54
C ARG A 85 7.77 11.09 13.17
N GLN A 86 8.53 10.66 14.19
CA GLN A 86 9.53 11.51 14.85
C GLN A 86 10.60 12.03 13.89
N MET A 87 11.06 11.17 12.97
CA MET A 87 12.02 11.56 11.95
C MET A 87 11.42 12.64 11.02
N LEU A 88 10.19 12.48 10.56
CA LEU A 88 9.51 13.49 9.72
C LEU A 88 9.31 14.81 10.47
N ASP A 89 8.95 14.76 11.75
CA ASP A 89 8.81 15.95 12.59
C ASP A 89 10.13 16.72 12.72
N LYS A 90 11.26 16.02 12.84
CA LYS A 90 12.59 16.63 12.88
C LYS A 90 12.91 17.43 11.61
N TYR A 91 12.56 16.91 10.44
CA TYR A 91 12.75 17.61 9.15
C TYR A 91 11.71 18.71 8.89
N SER A 92 10.59 18.70 9.63
CA SER A 92 9.53 19.70 9.54
C SER A 92 9.84 20.99 10.30
N VAL A 93 10.82 21.01 11.21
CA VAL A 93 11.12 22.20 12.05
C VAL A 93 11.58 23.39 11.20
N ASN A 94 12.40 23.13 10.18
CA ASN A 94 13.02 24.18 9.35
C ASN A 94 12.33 24.34 7.99
N SER A 95 11.26 23.58 7.71
CA SER A 95 10.63 23.52 6.39
C SER A 95 9.12 23.30 6.49
N THR A 96 8.47 22.97 5.38
CA THR A 96 7.08 22.52 5.38
C THR A 96 6.93 21.23 6.17
N ARG A 97 5.76 21.05 6.82
CA ARG A 97 5.44 19.80 7.53
C ARG A 97 5.53 18.63 6.56
N LYS A 98 6.37 17.65 6.89
CA LYS A 98 6.56 16.44 6.11
C LYS A 98 5.40 15.48 6.35
N LEU A 99 4.73 15.11 5.27
CA LEU A 99 3.50 14.34 5.28
C LEU A 99 3.77 12.84 5.44
N LEU A 100 2.98 12.17 6.25
CA LEU A 100 2.90 10.72 6.30
C LEU A 100 1.49 10.26 5.94
N MET A 101 1.38 9.49 4.86
CA MET A 101 0.11 8.96 4.35
C MET A 101 0.05 7.45 4.52
N VAL A 102 -1.16 6.91 4.73
CA VAL A 102 -1.41 5.46 4.90
C VAL A 102 -2.69 5.04 4.19
N SER A 103 -2.79 3.78 3.76
CA SER A 103 -4.03 3.27 3.19
C SER A 103 -5.05 2.92 4.27
N HIS A 104 -6.33 3.12 3.95
CA HIS A 104 -7.44 2.74 4.80
C HIS A 104 -7.43 1.25 5.13
N ASP A 105 -7.09 0.41 4.14
CA ASP A 105 -7.02 -1.04 4.29
C ASP A 105 -5.89 -1.46 5.24
N SER A 106 -4.73 -0.83 5.15
CA SER A 106 -3.63 -1.04 6.09
C SER A 106 -4.05 -0.71 7.52
N ILE A 107 -4.80 0.39 7.75
CA ILE A 107 -5.25 0.76 9.09
C ILE A 107 -6.28 -0.23 9.65
N LYS A 108 -7.21 -0.71 8.82
CA LYS A 108 -8.15 -1.78 9.19
C LYS A 108 -7.41 -3.07 9.57
N TYR A 109 -6.38 -3.43 8.81
CA TYR A 109 -5.53 -4.58 9.13
C TYR A 109 -4.84 -4.39 10.50
N LEU A 110 -4.19 -3.25 10.73
CA LEU A 110 -3.51 -2.98 12.00
C LEU A 110 -4.48 -3.02 13.19
N GLN A 111 -5.70 -2.53 13.04
CA GLN A 111 -6.74 -2.64 14.08
C GLN A 111 -7.07 -4.10 14.43
N SER A 112 -7.01 -5.00 13.46
CA SER A 112 -7.35 -6.42 13.66
C SER A 112 -6.23 -7.25 14.29
N VAL A 113 -4.99 -6.78 14.21
CA VAL A 113 -3.80 -7.55 14.62
C VAL A 113 -3.14 -7.00 15.89
N MET A 114 -3.24 -5.70 16.16
CA MET A 114 -2.61 -5.06 17.34
C MET A 114 -3.51 -5.09 18.58
N ASP A 115 -2.88 -4.93 19.75
CA ASP A 115 -3.62 -4.63 20.98
C ASP A 115 -4.37 -3.29 20.85
N PRO A 116 -5.63 -3.18 21.34
CA PRO A 116 -6.42 -1.96 21.24
C PRO A 116 -5.74 -0.70 21.80
N LEU A 117 -4.98 -0.80 22.90
CA LEU A 117 -4.30 0.35 23.49
C LEU A 117 -3.12 0.81 22.61
N THR A 118 -2.35 -0.14 22.07
CA THR A 118 -1.28 0.15 21.12
C THR A 118 -1.82 0.79 19.85
N PHE A 119 -2.93 0.25 19.32
CA PHE A 119 -3.56 0.75 18.10
C PHE A 119 -4.05 2.20 18.24
N LEU A 120 -4.57 2.63 19.40
CA LEU A 120 -5.04 4.01 19.59
C LEU A 120 -3.94 5.07 19.36
N ALA A 121 -2.67 4.71 19.51
CA ALA A 121 -1.54 5.60 19.25
C ALA A 121 -1.21 5.73 17.76
N VAL A 122 -1.67 4.81 16.90
CA VAL A 122 -1.27 4.70 15.48
C VAL A 122 -1.97 5.74 14.58
N PRO A 123 -3.32 5.88 14.57
CA PRO A 123 -3.99 6.85 13.70
C PRO A 123 -3.47 8.29 13.77
N PRO A 124 -3.17 8.86 14.96
CA PRO A 124 -2.65 10.23 15.06
C PRO A 124 -1.27 10.45 14.43
N MET A 125 -0.53 9.39 14.07
CA MET A 125 0.78 9.52 13.44
C MET A 125 0.69 9.92 11.95
N PHE A 126 -0.47 9.68 11.32
CA PHE A 126 -0.69 9.91 9.90
C PHE A 126 -1.39 11.24 9.64
N ASP A 127 -0.91 11.96 8.64
CA ASP A 127 -1.46 13.25 8.22
C ASP A 127 -2.60 13.09 7.20
N MET A 128 -2.58 12.01 6.42
CA MET A 128 -3.56 11.73 5.36
C MET A 128 -3.84 10.23 5.25
N VAL A 129 -5.05 9.90 4.78
CA VAL A 129 -5.46 8.52 4.55
C VAL A 129 -5.89 8.32 3.11
N ASP A 130 -5.35 7.31 2.45
CA ASP A 130 -5.76 6.87 1.12
C ASP A 130 -6.98 5.94 1.21
N ALA A 131 -8.03 6.22 0.44
CA ALA A 131 -9.24 5.43 0.38
C ALA A 131 -9.62 5.13 -1.07
N SER A 132 -9.63 3.84 -1.41
CA SER A 132 -10.07 3.36 -2.72
C SER A 132 -11.60 3.25 -2.76
N LEU A 133 -12.20 3.75 -3.83
CA LEU A 133 -13.62 3.60 -4.13
C LEU A 133 -13.82 2.60 -5.26
N ASN A 134 -14.51 1.51 -4.97
CA ASN A 134 -14.72 0.43 -5.91
C ASN A 134 -16.02 0.61 -6.68
N LEU A 135 -15.93 1.23 -7.86
CA LEU A 135 -17.05 1.33 -8.79
C LEU A 135 -17.35 -0.03 -9.41
N LYS A 136 -18.20 -0.82 -8.75
CA LYS A 136 -18.77 -2.04 -9.35
C LYS A 136 -20.05 -1.68 -10.08
N SER A 137 -20.03 -1.78 -11.41
CA SER A 137 -21.25 -1.74 -12.22
C SER A 137 -21.97 -3.08 -12.09
N ASN A 138 -22.96 -3.17 -11.22
CA ASN A 138 -23.89 -4.31 -11.19
C ASN A 138 -25.29 -3.87 -11.63
N GLY A 139 -25.37 -3.03 -12.67
CA GLY A 139 -26.60 -2.45 -13.20
C GLY A 139 -26.61 -0.92 -13.18
N SER A 140 -27.79 -0.32 -12.93
CA SER A 140 -28.01 1.14 -12.95
C SER A 140 -27.62 1.87 -11.66
N ASP A 141 -27.35 1.16 -10.57
CA ASP A 141 -27.05 1.75 -9.26
C ASP A 141 -25.55 1.71 -8.96
N LEU A 142 -24.91 2.88 -9.01
CA LEU A 142 -23.58 3.11 -8.45
C LEU A 142 -23.69 3.23 -6.92
N ARG A 143 -23.44 2.14 -6.19
CA ARG A 143 -23.51 2.10 -4.72
C ARG A 143 -22.23 2.67 -4.05
N ILE A 144 -21.92 3.93 -4.33
CA ILE A 144 -20.73 4.61 -3.79
C ILE A 144 -21.04 5.22 -2.42
N GLY A 145 -22.28 5.69 -2.21
CA GLY A 145 -22.66 6.38 -0.98
C GLY A 145 -22.50 5.53 0.29
N GLY A 146 -22.73 4.21 0.18
CA GLY A 146 -22.50 3.29 1.30
C GLY A 146 -21.02 3.16 1.66
N GLU A 147 -20.16 2.92 0.66
CA GLU A 147 -18.70 2.79 0.86
C GLU A 147 -18.08 4.07 1.44
N VAL A 148 -18.47 5.24 0.91
CA VAL A 148 -18.01 6.55 1.43
C VAL A 148 -18.46 6.74 2.87
N GLU A 149 -19.72 6.44 3.20
CA GLU A 149 -20.24 6.63 4.55
C GLU A 149 -19.62 5.64 5.55
N ASP A 150 -19.35 4.41 5.14
CA ASP A 150 -18.70 3.40 5.98
C ASP A 150 -17.26 3.81 6.31
N ILE A 151 -16.50 4.29 5.32
CA ILE A 151 -15.14 4.80 5.52
C ILE A 151 -15.16 6.04 6.42
N ARG A 152 -16.09 6.98 6.20
CA ARG A 152 -16.21 8.17 7.05
C ARG A 152 -16.56 7.80 8.48
N LYS A 153 -17.55 6.92 8.70
CA LYS A 153 -17.94 6.44 10.03
C LYS A 153 -16.77 5.81 10.77
N PHE A 154 -15.99 4.98 10.07
CA PHE A 154 -14.77 4.38 10.62
C PHE A 154 -13.80 5.44 11.15
N TRP A 155 -13.54 6.51 10.39
CA TRP A 155 -12.57 7.52 10.80
C TRP A 155 -13.11 8.53 11.84
N THR A 156 -14.43 8.73 11.90
CA THR A 156 -15.06 9.59 12.90
C THR A 156 -15.08 9.01 14.32
N GLN A 157 -14.74 7.73 14.49
CA GLN A 157 -14.65 7.11 15.82
C GLN A 157 -13.40 7.55 16.60
N PHE A 158 -12.41 8.11 15.91
CA PHE A 158 -11.17 8.58 16.52
C PHE A 158 -11.28 10.06 16.91
N ALA A 159 -10.53 10.47 17.93
CA ALA A 159 -10.49 11.86 18.39
C ALA A 159 -9.99 12.84 17.31
N PHE A 160 -9.16 12.35 16.39
CA PHE A 160 -8.68 13.09 15.23
C PHE A 160 -8.95 12.28 13.96
N THR A 161 -9.64 12.90 13.01
CA THR A 161 -9.87 12.32 11.68
C THR A 161 -8.91 12.98 10.69
N PRO A 162 -7.89 12.26 10.18
CA PRO A 162 -7.04 12.78 9.13
C PRO A 162 -7.85 13.02 7.85
N PRO A 163 -7.51 14.05 7.04
CA PRO A 163 -8.08 14.23 5.71
C PRO A 163 -7.97 12.96 4.85
N ILE A 164 -9.07 12.59 4.21
CA ILE A 164 -9.14 11.43 3.33
C ILE A 164 -8.79 11.87 1.90
N VAL A 165 -7.94 11.10 1.24
CA VAL A 165 -7.65 11.15 -0.18
C VAL A 165 -8.44 10.04 -0.85
N TRP A 166 -9.41 10.43 -1.66
CA TRP A 166 -10.22 9.49 -2.43
C TRP A 166 -9.55 9.18 -3.76
N HIS A 167 -9.51 7.91 -4.15
CA HIS A 167 -9.12 7.51 -5.49
C HIS A 167 -10.04 6.41 -6.00
N MET A 168 -10.15 6.28 -7.32
CA MET A 168 -10.93 5.22 -7.97
C MET A 168 -10.04 4.28 -8.78
N GLY A 169 -8.80 4.65 -9.06
CA GLY A 169 -7.88 3.88 -9.90
C GLY A 169 -6.51 3.76 -9.25
N SER A 170 -5.86 2.63 -9.49
CA SER A 170 -4.47 2.39 -9.12
C SER A 170 -3.80 1.46 -10.14
N VAL A 171 -2.49 1.30 -9.99
CA VAL A 171 -1.66 0.34 -10.73
C VAL A 171 -2.16 -1.11 -10.61
N GLU A 172 -2.84 -1.47 -9.52
CA GLU A 172 -3.32 -2.84 -9.25
C GLU A 172 -4.73 -3.11 -9.78
N THR A 173 -5.40 -2.08 -10.33
CA THR A 173 -6.78 -2.17 -10.77
C THR A 173 -6.88 -2.01 -12.28
N MET A 174 -7.85 -2.69 -12.91
CA MET A 174 -8.26 -2.39 -14.29
C MET A 174 -8.58 -0.92 -14.46
N ARG A 175 -8.33 -0.33 -15.62
CA ARG A 175 -8.61 1.09 -15.89
C ARG A 175 -10.05 1.49 -15.57
N LEU A 176 -10.25 2.70 -15.04
CA LEU A 176 -11.58 3.19 -14.65
C LEU A 176 -12.58 3.05 -15.80
N ASN A 177 -12.22 3.55 -16.98
CA ASN A 177 -13.07 3.52 -18.16
C ASN A 177 -13.40 2.09 -18.65
N SER A 178 -12.48 1.14 -18.47
CA SER A 178 -12.72 -0.28 -18.78
C SER A 178 -13.69 -0.96 -17.80
N ARG A 179 -13.79 -0.48 -16.55
CA ARG A 179 -14.68 -1.06 -15.52
C ARG A 179 -16.10 -0.51 -15.56
N ILE A 180 -16.26 0.78 -15.84
CA ILE A 180 -17.57 1.47 -15.75
C ILE A 180 -18.18 1.82 -17.11
N GLY A 181 -17.39 1.75 -18.19
CA GLY A 181 -17.80 2.11 -19.55
C GLY A 181 -17.68 3.60 -19.87
N GLY A 182 -17.53 3.88 -21.17
CA GLY A 182 -17.18 5.18 -21.79
C GLY A 182 -17.87 6.39 -21.18
N ASP A 183 -19.20 6.36 -21.12
CA ASP A 183 -20.00 7.54 -20.81
C ASP A 183 -19.98 7.90 -19.31
N SER A 184 -19.61 6.96 -18.43
CA SER A 184 -19.62 7.14 -16.98
C SER A 184 -18.29 7.68 -16.41
N ASN A 185 -17.21 7.68 -17.21
CA ASN A 185 -15.87 8.11 -16.76
C ASN A 185 -15.85 9.54 -16.23
N MET A 186 -16.45 10.46 -16.99
CA MET A 186 -16.51 11.87 -16.59
C MET A 186 -17.34 12.06 -15.32
N ALA A 187 -18.48 11.37 -15.21
CA ALA A 187 -19.32 11.44 -14.01
C ALA A 187 -18.60 10.90 -12.76
N ALA A 188 -17.82 9.84 -12.89
CA ALA A 188 -17.00 9.29 -11.81
C ALA A 188 -15.92 10.29 -11.35
N LEU A 189 -15.22 10.93 -12.28
CA LEU A 189 -14.24 11.97 -11.95
C LEU A 189 -14.90 13.19 -11.30
N PHE A 190 -16.04 13.66 -11.81
CA PHE A 190 -16.79 14.75 -11.19
C PHE A 190 -17.19 14.40 -9.75
N LEU A 191 -17.73 13.20 -9.53
CA LEU A 191 -18.06 12.74 -8.18
C LEU A 191 -16.84 12.78 -7.27
N LEU A 192 -15.68 12.30 -7.75
CA LEU A 192 -14.44 12.29 -6.99
C LEU A 192 -14.02 13.70 -6.54
N THR A 193 -14.23 14.71 -7.38
CA THR A 193 -13.94 16.13 -7.02
C THR A 193 -14.90 16.75 -6.02
N ILE A 194 -16.10 16.17 -5.84
CA ILE A 194 -17.14 16.69 -4.94
C ILE A 194 -17.01 16.08 -3.54
N LEU A 195 -16.34 14.93 -3.41
CA LEU A 195 -16.18 14.25 -2.12
C LEU A 195 -15.35 15.09 -1.13
N PRO A 196 -15.68 15.04 0.17
CA PRO A 196 -14.98 15.83 1.18
C PRO A 196 -13.57 15.29 1.42
N GLY A 197 -12.58 16.18 1.37
CA GLY A 197 -11.17 15.84 1.55
C GLY A 197 -10.36 16.22 0.33
N SER A 198 -9.44 15.35 -0.08
CA SER A 198 -8.67 15.49 -1.31
C SER A 198 -9.00 14.33 -2.24
N PHE A 199 -8.62 14.44 -3.51
CA PHE A 199 -8.75 13.36 -4.47
C PHE A 199 -7.42 13.10 -5.18
N SER A 200 -7.26 11.87 -5.64
CA SER A 200 -6.14 11.44 -6.46
C SER A 200 -6.68 10.72 -7.70
N THR A 201 -6.22 11.14 -8.87
CA THR A 201 -6.57 10.53 -10.17
C THR A 201 -5.39 9.73 -10.69
N PHE A 202 -5.65 8.50 -11.16
CA PHE A 202 -4.63 7.71 -11.82
C PHE A 202 -4.41 8.22 -13.24
N TYR A 203 -3.15 8.35 -13.65
CA TYR A 203 -2.78 8.96 -14.95
C TYR A 203 -3.54 8.31 -16.10
N GLY A 204 -4.15 9.07 -16.99
CA GLY A 204 -4.92 8.55 -18.11
C GLY A 204 -6.42 8.38 -17.81
N ASP A 205 -6.85 8.32 -16.55
CA ASP A 205 -8.28 8.28 -16.23
C ASP A 205 -8.96 9.60 -16.65
N GLU A 206 -8.24 10.73 -16.62
CA GLU A 206 -8.72 12.05 -17.07
C GLU A 206 -9.02 12.12 -18.56
N ILE A 207 -8.37 11.29 -19.38
CA ILE A 207 -8.64 11.16 -20.82
C ILE A 207 -9.48 9.92 -21.16
N GLY A 208 -9.92 9.17 -20.15
CA GLY A 208 -10.68 7.93 -20.35
C GLY A 208 -9.86 6.80 -20.97
N MET A 209 -8.58 6.69 -20.61
CA MET A 209 -7.72 5.61 -21.11
C MET A 209 -8.28 4.23 -20.69
N GLN A 210 -8.24 3.28 -21.62
CA GLN A 210 -8.71 1.92 -21.42
C GLN A 210 -7.53 0.95 -21.26
N ASP A 211 -7.82 -0.20 -20.67
CA ASP A 211 -6.86 -1.29 -20.57
C ASP A 211 -6.40 -1.74 -21.96
N SER A 212 -5.12 -2.08 -22.06
CA SER A 212 -4.57 -2.68 -23.28
C SER A 212 -4.98 -4.14 -23.35
N ILE A 213 -5.67 -4.51 -24.42
CA ILE A 213 -6.04 -5.90 -24.72
C ILE A 213 -5.04 -6.45 -25.72
N ASP A 214 -4.47 -7.62 -25.43
CA ASP A 214 -3.66 -8.34 -26.40
C ASP A 214 -4.58 -8.93 -27.48
N LEU A 215 -4.40 -8.51 -28.73
CA LEU A 215 -5.24 -8.93 -29.85
C LEU A 215 -5.12 -10.43 -30.18
N ILE A 216 -4.03 -11.08 -29.76
CA ILE A 216 -3.77 -12.50 -30.06
C ILE A 216 -4.42 -13.40 -29.00
N THR A 217 -4.28 -13.04 -27.73
CA THR A 217 -4.80 -13.84 -26.61
C THR A 217 -6.17 -13.38 -26.11
N SER A 218 -6.63 -12.20 -26.54
CA SER A 218 -7.80 -11.49 -25.98
C SER A 218 -7.72 -11.27 -24.46
N GLU A 219 -6.53 -11.36 -23.88
CA GLU A 219 -6.30 -11.12 -22.47
C GLU A 219 -5.96 -9.65 -22.23
N VAL A 220 -6.46 -9.11 -21.13
CA VAL A 220 -6.06 -7.80 -20.64
C VAL A 220 -4.65 -7.93 -20.07
N ARG A 221 -3.68 -7.23 -20.67
CA ARG A 221 -2.33 -7.17 -20.09
C ARG A 221 -2.36 -6.25 -18.88
N GLN A 222 -2.48 -6.83 -17.69
CA GLN A 222 -2.09 -6.14 -16.48
C GLN A 222 -0.56 -6.15 -16.42
N ASN A 223 0.05 -4.96 -16.39
CA ASN A 223 1.50 -4.85 -16.30
C ASN A 223 1.99 -5.50 -15.00
N ILE A 224 3.03 -6.34 -15.16
CA ILE A 224 3.87 -6.90 -14.10
C ILE A 224 4.63 -5.76 -13.39
#